data_AF-A0A392RXA9-F1
#
_entry.id   AF-A0A392RXA9-F1
#
_cell.length_a   1.000
_cell.length_b   1.000
_cell.length_c   1.000
_cell.angle_alpha   90.00
_cell.angle_beta   90.00
_cell.angle_gamma   90.00
#
_symmetry.space_group_name_H-M   'P 1'
#
loop_
_entity.id
_entity.type
_entity.pdbx_description
1 polymer ?
#
loop_
_entity_poly.entity_id
_entity_poly.type
_entity_poly.pdbx_seq_one_letter_code
_entity_poly.pdbx_strand_id
1 'polypeptide(L)'
;MWRQRSRAVWLKDGDQNTKFFHNKASQRSKVNGIKKIKDEDGVWWRGDEHVERVLINYFEDLFTSSNPSNIEATCEVVQGKLSEEHKAWCEMDFSR
;
A
#
# COMPACT_ATOMS: atom_id res chain seq x y z
N MET A 1 18.91 5.94 1.91
CA MET A 1 17.70 5.09 2.03
C MET A 1 17.04 5.05 3.42
N TRP A 2 17.45 5.85 4.43
CA TRP A 2 16.73 5.97 5.73
C TRP A 2 16.02 7.32 5.91
N ARG A 3 16.47 8.34 5.17
CA ARG A 3 15.93 9.71 5.13
C ARG A 3 14.44 9.75 4.75
N GLN A 4 14.05 9.10 3.66
CA GLN A 4 12.63 9.05 3.24
C GLN A 4 11.75 8.24 4.20
N ARG A 5 12.31 7.20 4.83
CA ARG A 5 11.55 6.29 5.72
C ARG A 5 11.20 6.92 7.08
N SER A 6 11.89 7.97 7.52
CA SER A 6 11.69 8.53 8.87
C SER A 6 10.56 9.57 8.98
N ARG A 7 10.11 10.19 7.87
CA ARG A 7 9.08 11.26 7.83
C ARG A 7 9.26 12.37 8.90
N ALA A 8 10.48 12.56 9.42
CA ALA A 8 10.77 13.57 10.43
C ALA A 8 11.19 14.85 9.73
N VAL A 9 10.39 15.91 9.94
CA VAL A 9 10.56 17.24 9.37
C VAL A 9 11.95 17.81 9.69
N TRP A 10 12.82 17.71 8.69
CA TRP A 10 13.90 18.55 8.16
C TRP A 10 14.52 19.75 8.92
N LEU A 11 14.11 20.16 10.12
CA LEU A 11 14.23 21.58 10.48
C LEU A 11 15.52 22.08 11.18
N LYS A 12 16.62 21.32 11.31
CA LYS A 12 17.85 21.95 11.86
C LYS A 12 19.22 21.32 11.59
N ASP A 13 19.36 19.99 11.57
CA ASP A 13 20.68 19.38 11.87
C ASP A 13 21.40 18.62 10.73
N GLY A 14 21.05 18.83 9.47
CA GLY A 14 21.89 18.39 8.34
C GLY A 14 22.03 16.86 8.14
N ASP A 15 22.86 16.46 7.17
CA ASP A 15 22.98 15.10 6.65
C ASP A 15 23.76 14.14 7.57
N GLN A 16 23.27 13.90 8.78
CA GLN A 16 23.86 12.88 9.65
C GLN A 16 22.89 11.74 9.88
N ASN A 17 23.33 10.54 9.49
CA ASN A 17 22.67 9.26 9.76
C ASN A 17 22.81 8.93 11.27
N THR A 18 22.30 9.81 12.12
CA THR A 18 22.48 9.74 13.57
C THR A 18 21.75 8.53 14.15
N LYS A 19 22.22 8.05 15.30
CA LYS A 19 21.55 7.00 16.09
C LYS A 19 20.06 7.33 16.34
N PHE A 20 19.72 8.62 16.44
CA PHE A 20 18.34 9.08 16.59
C PHE A 20 17.46 8.66 15.40
N PHE A 21 17.90 8.88 14.15
CA PHE A 21 17.12 8.50 12.98
C PHE A 21 17.01 6.97 12.81
N HIS A 22 18.08 6.23 13.12
CA HIS A 22 18.05 4.77 13.14
C HIS A 22 17.05 4.23 14.18
N ASN A 23 17.04 4.81 15.37
CA ASN A 23 16.11 4.43 16.43
C ASN A 23 14.67 4.76 16.05
N LYS A 24 14.42 5.94 15.45
CA LYS A 24 13.09 6.32 14.95
C LYS A 24 12.59 5.39 13.85
N ALA A 25 13.42 5.07 12.86
CA ALA A 25 13.06 4.14 11.79
C ALA A 25 12.81 2.72 12.32
N SER A 26 13.63 2.26 13.26
CA SER A 26 13.47 0.95 13.92
C SER A 26 12.21 0.89 14.77
N GLN A 27 11.89 1.95 15.52
CA GLN A 27 10.66 2.05 16.29
C GLN A 27 9.44 2.00 15.36
N ARG A 28 9.47 2.76 14.26
CA ARG A 28 8.39 2.73 13.27
C ARG A 28 8.22 1.34 12.64
N SER A 29 9.31 0.66 12.30
CA SER A 29 9.29 -0.71 11.79
C SER A 29 8.65 -1.67 12.81
N LYS A 30 9.04 -1.59 14.09
CA LYS A 30 8.49 -2.43 15.16
C LYS A 30 7.00 -2.20 15.42
N VAL A 31 6.54 -0.95 15.29
CA VAL A 31 5.14 -0.59 15.52
C VAL A 31 4.27 -0.97 14.32
N ASN A 32 4.76 -0.75 13.09
CA ASN A 32 3.98 -0.96 11.87
C ASN A 32 4.10 -2.38 11.31
N GLY A 33 4.99 -3.21 11.84
CA GLY A 33 5.12 -4.61 11.43
C GLY A 33 3.87 -5.42 11.77
N ILE A 34 3.34 -6.12 10.78
CA ILE A 34 2.21 -7.04 10.96
C ILE A 34 2.72 -8.29 11.68
N LYS A 35 2.40 -8.41 12.98
CA LYS A 35 2.87 -9.54 13.81
C LYS A 35 2.05 -10.82 13.63
N LYS A 36 0.77 -10.64 13.28
CA LYS A 36 -0.19 -11.70 13.03
C LYS A 36 -1.35 -11.16 12.20
N ILE A 37 -1.96 -12.02 11.42
CA ILE A 37 -3.16 -11.72 10.64
C ILE A 37 -4.21 -12.80 10.94
N LYS A 38 -5.49 -12.46 10.80
CA LYS A 38 -6.61 -13.40 10.97
C LYS A 38 -7.16 -13.69 9.58
N ASP A 39 -7.33 -14.96 9.22
CA ASP A 39 -7.96 -15.33 7.97
C ASP A 39 -9.50 -15.28 8.06
N GLU A 40 -10.16 -15.67 6.98
CA GLU A 40 -11.63 -15.66 6.83
C GLU A 40 -12.32 -16.68 7.73
N ASP A 41 -11.68 -17.83 7.97
CA ASP A 41 -12.15 -18.86 8.93
C ASP A 41 -11.92 -18.44 10.39
N GLY A 42 -11.20 -17.35 10.58
CA GLY A 42 -10.95 -16.72 11.86
C GLY A 42 -9.74 -17.26 12.63
N VAL A 43 -8.86 -17.98 11.95
CA VAL A 43 -7.59 -18.52 12.46
C VAL A 43 -6.51 -17.42 12.43
N TRP A 44 -5.72 -17.35 13.50
CA TRP A 44 -4.60 -16.41 13.60
C TRP A 44 -3.31 -17.00 13.05
N TRP A 45 -2.75 -16.38 12.02
CA TRP A 45 -1.48 -16.74 11.41
C TRP A 45 -0.35 -15.83 11.87
N ARG A 46 0.86 -16.39 12.03
CA ARG A 46 2.09 -15.70 12.44
C ARG A 46 3.24 -16.11 11.52
N GLY A 47 4.22 -15.22 11.39
CA GLY A 47 5.38 -15.42 10.52
C GLY A 47 5.13 -14.87 9.13
N ASP A 48 6.18 -14.31 8.53
CA ASP A 48 6.08 -13.50 7.32
C ASP A 48 5.49 -14.28 6.15
N GLU A 49 5.91 -15.53 5.95
CA GLU A 49 5.40 -16.42 4.87
C GLU A 49 3.89 -16.68 4.99
N HIS A 50 3.40 -16.94 6.20
CA HIS A 50 1.97 -17.21 6.41
C HIS A 50 1.14 -15.93 6.27
N VAL A 51 1.66 -14.79 6.74
CA VAL A 51 1.00 -13.49 6.60
C VAL A 51 0.92 -13.08 5.13
N GLU A 52 2.01 -13.26 4.38
CA GLU A 52 2.07 -13.01 2.95
C GLU A 52 1.03 -13.84 2.20
N ARG A 53 0.97 -15.15 2.44
CA ARG A 53 -0.02 -16.03 1.80
C ARG A 53 -1.46 -15.61 2.08
N VAL A 54 -1.79 -15.30 3.34
CA VAL A 54 -3.16 -14.86 3.71
C VAL A 54 -3.51 -13.54 3.00
N LEU A 55 -2.57 -12.59 2.91
CA LEU A 55 -2.78 -11.34 2.19
C LEU A 55 -3.00 -11.57 0.70
N ILE A 56 -2.17 -12.40 0.06
CA ILE A 56 -2.29 -12.71 -1.36
C ILE A 56 -3.66 -13.32 -1.64
N ASN A 57 -4.02 -14.38 -0.92
CA ASN A 57 -5.29 -15.08 -1.13
C ASN A 57 -6.50 -14.14 -0.94
N TYR A 58 -6.48 -13.31 0.11
CA TYR A 58 -7.55 -12.35 0.36
C TYR A 58 -7.71 -11.34 -0.78
N PHE A 59 -6.61 -10.76 -1.28
CA PHE A 59 -6.69 -9.79 -2.37
C PHE A 59 -7.00 -10.46 -3.71
N GLU A 60 -6.52 -11.68 -3.94
CA GLU A 60 -6.86 -12.48 -5.12
C GLU A 60 -8.36 -12.74 -5.17
N ASP A 61 -8.97 -13.15 -4.05
CA ASP A 61 -10.43 -13.32 -3.96
C ASP A 61 -11.17 -11.98 -4.08
N LEU A 62 -10.70 -10.91 -3.42
CA LEU A 62 -11.31 -9.58 -3.51
C LEU A 62 -11.33 -9.03 -4.95
N PHE A 63 -10.27 -9.27 -5.73
CA PHE A 63 -10.17 -8.80 -7.11
C PHE A 63 -10.79 -9.78 -8.12
N THR A 64 -11.04 -11.04 -7.73
CA THR A 64 -11.70 -12.04 -8.58
C THR A 64 -13.21 -12.09 -8.36
N SER A 65 -13.67 -11.82 -7.14
CA SER A 65 -15.09 -11.75 -6.76
C SER A 65 -15.76 -10.55 -7.44
N SER A 66 -16.18 -10.80 -8.67
CA SER A 66 -16.82 -9.83 -9.55
C SER A 66 -18.29 -9.64 -9.13
N ASN A 67 -18.54 -9.05 -7.96
CA ASN A 67 -19.87 -8.54 -7.63
C ASN A 67 -19.83 -7.05 -7.25
N PRO A 68 -19.32 -6.18 -8.13
CA PRO A 68 -19.24 -4.75 -7.88
C PRO A 68 -20.64 -4.15 -7.68
N SER A 69 -20.92 -3.71 -6.46
CA SER A 69 -22.08 -2.87 -6.16
C SER A 69 -21.73 -1.41 -6.41
N ASN A 70 -22.72 -0.60 -6.82
CA ASN A 70 -22.58 0.87 -6.88
C ASN A 70 -21.63 1.40 -7.97
N ILE A 71 -21.52 0.69 -9.10
CA ILE A 71 -20.67 1.07 -10.25
C ILE A 71 -21.02 2.49 -10.72
N GLU A 72 -22.31 2.79 -10.89
CA GLU A 72 -22.77 4.07 -11.45
C GLU A 72 -22.39 5.26 -10.56
N ALA A 73 -22.67 5.18 -9.26
CA ALA A 73 -22.25 6.19 -8.29
C ALA A 73 -20.72 6.36 -8.22
N THR A 74 -19.97 5.27 -8.40
CA THR A 74 -18.50 5.33 -8.44
C THR A 74 -18.01 6.02 -9.72
N CYS A 75 -18.62 5.71 -10.86
CA CYS A 75 -18.29 6.33 -12.15
C CYS A 75 -18.58 7.84 -12.15
N GLU A 76 -19.67 8.30 -11.53
CA GLU A 76 -20.00 9.73 -11.42
C GLU A 76 -18.90 10.54 -10.71
N VAL A 77 -18.31 10.03 -9.62
CA VAL A 77 -17.24 10.72 -8.87
C VAL A 77 -16.00 10.94 -9.73
N VAL A 78 -15.72 10.02 -10.65
CA VAL A 78 -14.53 10.03 -11.51
C VAL A 78 -14.82 10.66 -12.88
N GLN A 79 -16.10 10.93 -13.20
CA GLN A 79 -16.51 11.48 -14.48
C GLN A 79 -15.86 12.85 -14.74
N GLY A 80 -15.25 13.00 -15.92
CA GLY A 80 -14.58 14.23 -16.34
C GLY A 80 -13.27 14.54 -15.60
N LYS A 81 -12.74 13.62 -14.79
CA LYS A 81 -11.43 13.80 -14.11
C LYS A 81 -10.22 13.44 -14.97
N LEU A 82 -10.43 12.78 -16.09
CA LEU A 82 -9.39 12.46 -17.06
C LEU A 82 -9.40 13.49 -18.20
N SER A 83 -8.23 14.09 -18.46
CA SER A 83 -8.02 14.90 -19.66
C SER A 83 -8.02 14.00 -20.89
N GLU A 84 -8.20 14.60 -22.08
CA GLU A 84 -8.10 13.87 -23.36
C GLU A 84 -6.72 13.19 -23.53
N GLU A 85 -5.66 13.79 -22.98
CA GLU A 85 -4.32 13.20 -22.97
C GLU A 85 -4.25 11.93 -22.11
N HIS A 86 -4.87 11.92 -20.93
CA HIS A 86 -4.90 10.71 -20.08
C HIS A 86 -5.72 9.58 -20.72
N LYS A 87 -6.82 9.92 -21.42
CA LYS A 87 -7.61 8.93 -22.16
C LYS A 87 -6.81 8.32 -23.29
N ALA A 88 -6.15 9.17 -24.09
CA ALA A 88 -5.28 8.73 -25.17
C ALA A 88 -4.17 7.80 -24.64
N TRP A 89 -3.56 8.12 -23.49
CA TRP A 89 -2.55 7.25 -22.87
C TRP A 89 -3.10 5.87 -22.45
N CYS A 90 -4.31 5.81 -21.89
CA CYS A 90 -4.94 4.55 -21.50
C CYS A 90 -5.35 3.67 -22.70
N GLU A 91 -5.55 4.27 -23.87
CA GLU A 91 -5.90 3.57 -25.12
C GLU A 91 -4.68 3.14 -25.95
N MET A 92 -3.47 3.60 -25.58
CA MET A 92 -2.25 3.16 -26.25
C MET A 92 -1.92 1.70 -25.91
N ASP A 93 -1.48 0.95 -26.92
CA ASP A 93 -0.97 -0.40 -26.70
C ASP A 93 0.23 -0.37 -25.74
N PHE A 94 0.22 -1.29 -24.78
CA PHE A 94 1.35 -1.48 -23.87
C PHE A 94 2.58 -1.88 -24.68
N SER A 95 3.48 -0.92 -24.87
CA SER A 95 4.80 -1.14 -25.44
C SER A 95 5.64 -1.92 -24.41
N ARG A 96 6.22 -3.05 -24.84
CA ARG A 96 7.04 -3.92 -24.00
C ARG A 96 8.42 -3.34 -23.73
#